data_AF-A0A925MJ97-F1
#
_entry.id   AF-A0A925MJ97-F1
#
_cell.length_a   1.000
_cell.length_b   1.000
_cell.length_c   1.000
_cell.angle_alpha   90.00
_cell.angle_beta   90.00
_cell.angle_gamma   90.00
#
_symmetry.space_group_name_H-M   'P 1'
#
loop_
_entity.id
_entity.type
_entity.pdbx_description
1 polymer ?
#
loop_
_entity_poly.entity_id
_entity_poly.type
_entity_poly.pdbx_seq_one_letter_code
_entity_poly.pdbx_strand_id
1 'polypeptide(L)' 'IADGTVVSIELPLTMVMTIAESSEGVKGDSANNVYKPATMDTGLVVQVPLFINVGERITVKTEDGSYQGRANS' A
#
# COMPACT_ATOMS: atom_id res chain seq x y z
N ILE A 1 -6.86 8.82 41.96
CA ILE A 1 -6.97 7.77 40.93
C ILE A 1 -6.74 8.42 39.58
N ALA A 2 -5.71 8.01 38.85
CA ALA A 2 -5.37 8.62 37.57
C ALA A 2 -6.41 8.21 36.52
N ASP A 3 -7.17 9.18 36.01
CA ASP A 3 -8.03 9.00 34.84
C ASP A 3 -7.16 8.99 33.59
N GLY A 4 -6.31 7.98 33.50
CA GLY A 4 -5.54 7.66 32.31
C GLY A 4 -6.44 6.90 31.37
N THR A 5 -7.42 7.58 30.78
CA THR A 5 -8.22 7.02 29.69
C THR A 5 -7.27 6.77 28.54
N VAL A 6 -6.72 5.56 28.48
CA VAL A 6 -5.95 5.06 27.34
C VAL A 6 -6.99 4.88 26.25
N VAL A 7 -7.20 5.94 25.46
CA VAL A 7 -7.87 5.82 24.18
C VAL A 7 -6.96 4.91 23.38
N SER A 8 -7.29 3.62 23.38
CA SER A 8 -6.70 2.67 22.46
C SER A 8 -7.00 3.22 21.08
N ILE A 9 -6.01 3.89 20.48
CA ILE A 9 -6.07 4.23 19.07
C ILE A 9 -5.94 2.89 18.36
N GLU A 10 -7.07 2.23 18.14
CA GLU A 10 -7.18 1.04 17.30
C GLU A 10 -6.89 1.49 15.87
N LEU A 11 -5.60 1.61 15.57
CA LEU A 11 -5.13 1.84 14.22
C LEU A 11 -5.59 0.64 13.40
N PRO A 12 -6.31 0.87 12.30
CA PRO A 12 -6.74 -0.24 11.46
C PRO A 12 -5.48 -0.94 10.94
N LEU A 13 -5.48 -2.28 11.05
CA LEU A 13 -4.40 -3.14 10.58
C LEU A 13 -4.09 -2.92 9.09
N THR A 14 -5.06 -2.40 8.35
CA THR A 14 -4.95 -2.05 6.93
C THR A 14 -5.53 -0.68 6.67
N MET A 15 -4.81 0.15 5.93
CA MET A 15 -5.26 1.48 5.52
C MET A 15 -5.25 1.58 3.99
N VAL A 16 -6.25 2.26 3.44
CA VAL A 16 -6.33 2.51 2.00
C VAL A 16 -5.46 3.72 1.69
N MET A 17 -4.45 3.51 0.84
CA MET A 17 -3.53 4.54 0.38
C MET A 17 -3.61 4.69 -1.14
N THR A 18 -3.34 5.90 -1.61
CA THR A 18 -3.28 6.18 -3.05
C THR A 18 -1.83 6.12 -3.50
N ILE A 19 -1.62 5.61 -4.70
CA ILE A 19 -0.29 5.54 -5.31
C ILE A 19 0.07 6.92 -5.84
N ALA A 20 1.08 7.53 -5.24
CA ALA A 20 1.61 8.83 -5.66
C ALA A 20 2.50 8.67 -6.89
N GLU A 21 3.38 7.68 -6.88
CA GLU A 21 4.30 7.40 -7.99
C GLU A 21 4.50 5.89 -8.15
N SER A 22 4.75 5.43 -9.37
CA SER A 22 5.01 4.03 -9.63
C SER A 22 6.16 3.93 -10.60
N SER A 23 7.18 3.16 -10.26
CA SER A 23 8.30 2.95 -11.16
C SER A 23 7.81 2.20 -12.41
N GLU A 24 8.20 2.67 -13.60
CA GLU A 24 7.90 1.96 -14.84
C GLU A 24 8.57 0.60 -14.79
N GLY A 25 7.77 -0.44 -14.55
CA GLY A 25 8.23 -1.81 -14.61
C GLY A 25 8.73 -2.06 -16.03
N VAL A 26 10.03 -2.28 -16.17
CA VAL A 26 10.63 -2.61 -17.46
C VAL A 26 9.88 -3.82 -18.00
N LYS A 27 9.15 -3.62 -19.09
CA LYS A 27 8.42 -4.64 -19.85
C LYS A 27 9.44 -5.52 -20.59
N GLY A 28 10.35 -6.12 -19.82
CA GLY A 28 11.27 -7.14 -20.28
C GLY A 28 10.50 -8.45 -20.31
N ASP A 29 10.32 -8.97 -21.51
CA ASP A 29 9.76 -10.29 -21.83
C ASP A 29 10.15 -11.38 -20.81
N SER A 30 9.33 -11.64 -19.79
CA SER A 30 9.17 -12.94 -19.12
C SER A 30 8.40 -12.86 -17.78
N ALA A 31 7.53 -13.85 -17.61
CA ALA A 31 6.99 -14.39 -16.35
C ALA A 31 5.78 -13.71 -15.69
N ASN A 32 4.79 -14.57 -15.40
CA ASN A 32 3.42 -14.33 -14.94
C ASN A 32 3.21 -13.61 -13.60
N ASN A 33 4.22 -13.01 -12.95
CA ASN A 33 4.01 -12.41 -11.61
C ASN A 33 5.07 -11.37 -11.22
N VAL A 34 5.34 -10.40 -12.09
CA VAL A 34 6.29 -9.32 -11.79
C VAL A 34 5.63 -8.29 -10.87
N TYR A 35 6.31 -7.97 -9.76
CA TYR A 35 5.96 -6.86 -8.89
C TYR A 35 6.84 -5.65 -9.22
N LYS A 36 6.27 -4.45 -9.11
CA LYS A 36 6.99 -3.19 -9.24
C LYS A 36 6.95 -2.41 -7.91
N PRO A 37 8.02 -1.67 -7.59
CA PRO A 37 7.97 -0.73 -6.48
C PRO A 37 7.04 0.44 -6.85
N ALA A 38 6.10 0.74 -5.96
CA ALA A 38 5.24 1.91 -6.04
C ALA A 38 5.36 2.73 -4.74
N THR A 39 5.45 4.04 -4.90
CA THR A 39 5.49 5.01 -3.82
C THR A 39 4.07 5.45 -3.52
N MET A 40 3.66 5.26 -2.26
CA MET A 40 2.39 5.76 -1.75
C MET A 40 2.46 7.26 -1.49
N ASP A 41 1.31 7.91 -1.35
CA ASP A 41 1.18 9.32 -0.94
C ASP A 41 1.92 9.65 0.38
N THR A 42 2.07 8.66 1.25
CA THR A 42 2.84 8.77 2.50
C THR A 42 4.36 8.72 2.31
N GLY A 43 4.85 8.45 1.09
CA GLY A 43 6.26 8.17 0.79
C GLY A 43 6.69 6.72 1.04
N LEU A 44 5.79 5.85 1.50
CA LEU A 44 6.06 4.42 1.69
C LEU A 44 6.23 3.73 0.33
N VAL A 45 7.33 2.99 0.15
CA VAL A 45 7.56 2.19 -1.06
C VAL A 45 7.06 0.76 -0.82
N VAL A 46 6.07 0.34 -1.61
CA VAL A 46 5.45 -0.99 -1.50
C VAL A 46 5.51 -1.72 -2.84
N GLN A 47 5.64 -3.04 -2.79
CA GLN A 47 5.66 -3.87 -3.99
C GLN A 47 4.23 -4.15 -4.45
N VAL A 48 3.85 -3.60 -5.59
CA VAL A 48 2.52 -3.77 -6.19
C VAL A 48 2.62 -4.52 -7.51
N PRO A 49 1.58 -5.27 -7.92
CA PRO A 49 1.55 -5.89 -9.24
C PRO A 49 1.67 -4.88 -10.38
N LEU A 50 2.21 -5.31 -11.53
CA LEU A 50 2.39 -4.44 -12.71
C LEU A 50 1.10 -3.76 -13.22
N PHE A 51 -0.07 -4.37 -13.02
CA PHE A 51 -1.36 -3.85 -13.48
C PHE A 51 -1.87 -2.63 -12.69
N ILE A 52 -1.24 -2.32 -11.56
CA ILE A 52 -1.60 -1.20 -10.69
C ILE A 52 -1.03 0.10 -11.27
N ASN A 53 -1.83 1.16 -11.37
CA ASN A 53 -1.43 2.45 -11.95
C ASN A 53 -1.33 3.55 -10.89
N VAL A 54 -0.63 4.64 -11.21
CA VAL A 54 -0.60 5.85 -10.37
C VAL A 54 -2.01 6.41 -10.23
N GLY A 55 -2.39 6.85 -9.02
CA GLY A 55 -3.74 7.31 -8.70
C GLY A 55 -4.74 6.21 -8.30
N GLU A 56 -4.37 4.93 -8.39
CA GLU A 56 -5.18 3.83 -7.86
C GLU A 56 -5.14 3.80 -6.32
N ARG A 57 -6.24 3.34 -5.72
CA ARG A 57 -6.33 3.08 -4.28
C ARG A 57 -6.05 1.63 -3.98
N ILE A 58 -5.04 1.41 -3.15
CA ILE A 58 -4.65 0.09 -2.68
C ILE A 58 -4.76 0.01 -1.17
N THR A 59 -5.16 -1.15 -0.67
CA THR A 59 -5.15 -1.44 0.75
C THR A 59 -3.75 -1.91 1.12
N VAL A 60 -3.11 -1.21 2.04
CA VAL A 60 -1.77 -1.54 2.56
C VAL A 60 -1.88 -1.89 4.03
N LYS A 61 -1.18 -2.94 4.46
CA LYS A 61 -1.08 -3.30 5.88
C LYS A 61 -0.14 -2.31 6.56
N THR A 62 -0.60 -1.58 7.57
CA THR A 62 0.22 -0.57 8.27
C THR A 62 1.32 -1.18 9.15
N GLU A 63 1.18 -2.45 9.50
CA GLU A 63 2.12 -3.20 10.33
C GLU A 63 3.44 -3.55 9.62
N ASP A 64 3.37 -3.87 8.32
CA ASP A 64 4.52 -4.35 7.52
C ASP A 64 4.70 -3.57 6.20
N GLY A 65 3.72 -2.74 5.82
CA GLY A 65 3.71 -2.07 4.52
C GLY A 65 3.36 -2.98 3.35
N SER A 66 2.87 -4.20 3.61
CA SER A 66 2.52 -5.14 2.56
C SER A 66 1.21 -4.75 1.85
N TYR A 67 1.23 -4.86 0.52
CA TYR A 67 0.03 -4.70 -0.31
C TYR A 67 -0.96 -5.85 -0.01
N GLN A 68 -2.16 -5.49 0.44
CA GLN A 68 -3.25 -6.45 0.75
C GLN A 68 -4.23 -6.63 -0.41
N GLY A 69 -4.35 -5.64 -1.30
CA GLY A 69 -5.27 -5.71 -2.43
C GLY A 69 -5.65 -4.34 -2.98
N ARG A 70 -6.43 -4.33 -4.07
CA ARG A 70 -7.06 -3.10 -4.56
C ARG A 70 -8.24 -2.76 -3.66
N ALA A 71 -8.35 -1.51 -3.24
CA ALA A 71 -9.53 -1.02 -2.56
C ALA A 71 -10.62 -0.77 -3.62
N ASN A 72 -11.33 -1.83 -4.04
CA ASN A 72 -12.61 -1.66 -4.73
C ASN A 72 -13.68 -1.42 -3.67
N SER A 73 -14.40 -0.31 -3.82
CA SER A 73 -15.53 0.07 -2.96
C SER A 73 -16.73 -0.85 -3.17
#